data_AF-A0A7J5WAV8-F1
#
_entry.id   AF-A0A7J5WAV8-F1
#
_cell.length_a   1.000
_cell.length_b   1.000
_cell.length_c   1.000
_cell.angle_alpha   90.00
_cell.angle_beta   90.00
_cell.angle_gamma   90.00
#
_symmetry.space_group_name_H-M   'P 1'
#
loop_
_entity.id
_entity.type
_entity.pdbx_description
1 polymer ?
#
loop_
_entity_poly.entity_id
_entity_poly.type
_entity_poly.pdbx_seq_one_letter_code
_entity_poly.pdbx_strand_id
1 'polypeptide(L)'
;MNPSDLGLAIAIGLVSGFLSGQFGIGGGLITTPAIRLVLGQPAMIAVGTPLLVILPTAIAGALAYHRRGLVDTRSGILVGLSGALASVAGAFATRLVGGSTVMIVTAAVICYMAVDMLLLALRGSAARESETTSAISLAPTRGLTLRFVVLGVITGLYSGFLGLGGGFIVVPALVRWFGFDIKKAIGTSLVVVAVLSIPGSITHIALGNVDLRLAGLLALGVIPGALLGAKVTLASGERTVKIAFSALLLVVGVLLALSESGLL
;
A
#
# COMPACT_ATOMS: atom_id res chain seq x y z
N MET A 1 -25.99 -3.12 -11.50
CA MET A 1 -25.58 -1.79 -10.99
C MET A 1 -26.62 -0.77 -11.44
N ASN A 2 -27.16 -0.03 -10.47
CA ASN A 2 -28.06 1.09 -10.71
C ASN A 2 -27.26 2.29 -11.24
N PRO A 3 -27.90 3.29 -11.89
CA PRO A 3 -27.22 4.49 -12.37
C PRO A 3 -26.53 5.30 -11.26
N SER A 4 -27.05 5.25 -10.03
CA SER A 4 -26.44 5.85 -8.84
C SER A 4 -25.08 5.25 -8.49
N ASP A 5 -24.91 3.95 -8.73
CA ASP A 5 -23.72 3.19 -8.33
C ASP A 5 -22.53 3.53 -9.22
N LEU A 6 -22.79 4.03 -10.43
CA LEU A 6 -21.79 4.46 -11.40
C LEU A 6 -21.00 5.67 -10.89
N GLY A 7 -21.70 6.74 -10.53
CA GLY A 7 -21.07 7.95 -10.00
C GLY A 7 -20.37 7.69 -8.66
N LEU A 8 -20.98 6.84 -7.83
CA LEU A 8 -20.43 6.47 -6.54
C LEU A 8 -19.14 5.64 -6.68
N ALA A 9 -19.07 4.70 -7.61
CA ALA A 9 -17.85 3.96 -7.91
C ALA A 9 -16.70 4.89 -8.37
N ILE A 10 -16.97 5.85 -9.24
CA ILE A 10 -15.95 6.82 -9.67
C ILE A 10 -15.48 7.68 -8.48
N ALA A 11 -16.40 8.10 -7.61
CA ALA A 11 -16.05 8.88 -6.41
C ALA A 11 -15.20 8.07 -5.41
N ILE A 12 -15.56 6.81 -5.14
CA ILE A 12 -14.74 5.88 -4.34
C ILE A 12 -13.36 5.76 -4.98
N GLY A 13 -13.31 5.56 -6.29
CA GLY A 13 -12.06 5.49 -7.04
C GLY A 13 -11.23 6.76 -6.84
N LEU A 14 -11.82 7.94 -6.97
CA LEU A 14 -11.12 9.21 -6.78
C LEU A 14 -10.49 9.32 -5.39
N VAL A 15 -11.25 9.02 -4.34
CA VAL A 15 -10.77 9.08 -2.94
C VAL A 15 -9.70 8.04 -2.67
N SER A 16 -9.92 6.80 -3.11
CA SER A 16 -8.95 5.71 -2.95
C SER A 16 -7.65 6.01 -3.71
N GLY A 17 -7.77 6.50 -4.95
CA GLY A 17 -6.64 6.95 -5.74
C GLY A 17 -5.89 8.08 -5.06
N PHE A 18 -6.58 9.10 -4.57
CA PHE A 18 -5.99 10.22 -3.85
C PHE A 18 -5.16 9.74 -2.66
N LEU A 19 -5.72 8.90 -1.79
CA LEU A 19 -5.01 8.40 -0.62
C LEU A 19 -3.88 7.43 -1.01
N SER A 20 -4.07 6.63 -2.06
CA SER A 20 -3.01 5.78 -2.60
C SER A 20 -1.84 6.58 -3.17
N GLY A 21 -2.09 7.63 -3.95
CA GLY A 21 -1.06 8.51 -4.50
C GLY A 21 -0.38 9.36 -3.43
N GLN A 22 -1.12 9.73 -2.38
CA GLN A 22 -0.57 10.48 -1.26
C GLN A 22 0.39 9.64 -0.41
N PHE A 23 0.06 8.37 -0.19
CA PHE A 23 0.70 7.52 0.83
C PHE A 23 1.36 6.24 0.33
N GLY A 24 1.22 5.90 -0.94
CA GLY A 24 1.86 4.73 -1.53
C GLY A 24 1.33 3.38 -1.02
N ILE A 25 0.10 3.36 -0.50
CA ILE A 25 -0.50 2.17 0.13
C ILE A 25 -1.24 1.24 -0.84
N GLY A 26 -1.52 1.69 -2.07
CA GLY A 26 -2.20 0.89 -3.09
C GLY A 26 -3.73 0.98 -3.13
N GLY A 27 -4.38 1.79 -2.28
CA GLY A 27 -5.82 2.05 -2.35
C GLY A 27 -6.74 0.90 -1.89
N GLY A 28 -6.26 -0.35 -1.89
CA GLY A 28 -7.02 -1.54 -1.48
C GLY A 28 -7.61 -1.45 -0.07
N LEU A 29 -6.96 -0.72 0.82
CA LEU A 29 -7.41 -0.42 2.18
C LEU A 29 -8.76 0.31 2.25
N ILE A 30 -9.08 1.07 1.21
CA ILE A 30 -10.27 1.90 1.12
C ILE A 30 -11.24 1.31 0.12
N THR A 31 -10.74 0.86 -1.03
CA THR A 31 -11.56 0.31 -2.09
C THR A 31 -12.28 -0.97 -1.63
N THR A 32 -11.61 -1.86 -0.87
CA THR A 32 -12.21 -3.11 -0.39
C THR A 32 -13.45 -2.89 0.49
N PRO A 33 -13.37 -2.14 1.61
CA PRO A 33 -14.55 -1.87 2.44
C PRO A 33 -15.58 -1.03 1.69
N ALA A 34 -15.17 -0.11 0.81
CA ALA A 34 -16.11 0.70 0.04
C ALA A 34 -16.94 -0.14 -0.95
N ILE A 35 -16.32 -1.11 -1.64
CA ILE A 35 -17.02 -2.02 -2.54
C ILE A 35 -18.02 -2.90 -1.75
N ARG A 36 -17.62 -3.40 -0.58
CA ARG A 36 -18.48 -4.26 0.23
C ARG A 36 -19.63 -3.50 0.89
N LEU A 37 -19.31 -2.42 1.59
CA LEU A 37 -20.25 -1.72 2.49
C LEU A 37 -21.09 -0.68 1.76
N VAL A 38 -20.50 0.03 0.79
CA VAL A 38 -21.17 1.13 0.09
C VAL A 38 -21.82 0.67 -1.21
N LEU A 39 -21.13 -0.17 -1.98
CA LEU A 39 -21.66 -0.73 -3.23
C LEU A 39 -22.39 -2.07 -3.05
N GLY A 40 -22.45 -2.59 -1.81
CA GLY A 40 -23.18 -3.80 -1.46
C GLY A 40 -22.71 -5.07 -2.19
N GLN A 41 -21.47 -5.09 -2.69
CA GLN A 41 -20.98 -6.21 -3.48
C GLN A 41 -20.56 -7.40 -2.62
N PRO A 42 -20.63 -8.64 -3.17
CA PRO A 42 -20.14 -9.84 -2.50
C PRO A 42 -18.69 -9.69 -2.03
N ALA A 43 -18.35 -10.32 -0.89
CA ALA A 43 -17.02 -10.26 -0.29
C ALA A 43 -15.91 -10.68 -1.27
N MET A 44 -16.15 -11.69 -2.11
CA MET A 44 -15.19 -12.16 -3.12
C MET A 44 -14.87 -11.07 -4.16
N ILE A 45 -15.89 -10.32 -4.61
CA ILE A 45 -15.74 -9.19 -5.54
C ILE A 45 -15.01 -8.03 -4.87
N ALA A 46 -15.34 -7.77 -3.60
CA ALA A 46 -14.71 -6.72 -2.80
C ALA A 46 -13.22 -6.97 -2.55
N VAL A 47 -12.75 -8.22 -2.53
CA VAL A 47 -11.33 -8.55 -2.39
C VAL A 47 -10.62 -8.60 -3.75
N GLY A 48 -11.24 -9.18 -4.78
CA GLY A 48 -10.59 -9.36 -6.09
C GLY A 48 -10.50 -8.07 -6.91
N THR A 49 -11.59 -7.31 -6.99
CA THR A 49 -11.67 -6.12 -7.85
C THR A 49 -10.64 -5.04 -7.49
N PRO A 50 -10.38 -4.71 -6.21
CA PRO A 50 -9.35 -3.76 -5.84
C PRO A 50 -7.98 -4.09 -6.41
N LEU A 51 -7.52 -5.35 -6.38
CA LEU A 51 -6.19 -5.73 -6.87
C LEU A 51 -5.95 -5.26 -8.31
N LEU A 52 -6.96 -5.40 -9.17
CA LEU A 52 -6.89 -4.90 -10.54
C LEU A 52 -6.87 -3.37 -10.61
N VAL A 53 -7.63 -2.70 -9.73
CA VAL A 53 -7.69 -1.24 -9.63
C VAL A 53 -6.41 -0.64 -9.02
N ILE A 54 -5.70 -1.37 -8.17
CA ILE A 54 -4.41 -0.97 -7.60
C ILE A 54 -3.41 -0.70 -8.74
N LEU A 55 -3.41 -1.53 -9.78
CA LEU A 55 -2.42 -1.46 -10.86
C LEU A 55 -2.37 -0.09 -11.59
N PRO A 56 -3.47 0.44 -12.17
CA PRO A 56 -3.45 1.77 -12.79
C PRO A 56 -3.16 2.88 -11.78
N THR A 57 -3.65 2.75 -10.54
CA THR A 57 -3.41 3.71 -9.45
C THR A 57 -1.92 3.82 -9.12
N ALA A 58 -1.28 2.66 -8.96
CA ALA A 58 0.11 2.52 -8.58
C ALA A 58 1.04 2.99 -9.71
N ILE A 59 0.72 2.66 -10.96
CA ILE A 59 1.45 3.17 -12.14
C ILE A 59 1.34 4.70 -12.24
N ALA A 60 0.12 5.25 -12.15
CA ALA A 60 -0.11 6.69 -12.24
C ALA A 60 0.63 7.45 -11.12
N GLY A 61 0.53 6.96 -9.88
CA GLY A 61 1.25 7.50 -8.74
C GLY A 61 2.77 7.39 -8.92
N ALA A 62 3.28 6.18 -9.22
CA ALA A 62 4.71 5.95 -9.41
C ALA A 62 5.29 6.85 -10.51
N LEU A 63 4.57 7.06 -11.61
CA LEU A 63 4.98 7.98 -12.66
C LEU A 63 5.08 9.43 -12.17
N ALA A 64 4.14 9.89 -11.33
CA ALA A 64 4.19 11.23 -10.75
C ALA A 64 5.43 11.45 -9.86
N TYR A 65 5.79 10.46 -9.03
CA TYR A 65 7.02 10.51 -8.22
C TYR A 65 8.29 10.31 -9.05
N HIS A 66 8.24 9.45 -10.07
CA HIS A 66 9.38 9.15 -10.94
C HIS A 66 9.81 10.40 -11.72
N ARG A 67 8.84 11.19 -12.21
CA ARG A 67 9.09 12.50 -12.84
C ARG A 67 9.81 13.51 -11.93
N ARG A 68 9.83 13.28 -10.61
CA ARG A 68 10.56 14.08 -9.62
C ARG A 68 11.85 13.42 -9.13
N GLY A 69 12.26 12.29 -9.71
CA GLY A 69 13.44 11.53 -9.27
C GLY A 69 13.25 10.82 -7.92
N LEU A 70 12.02 10.71 -7.42
CA LEU A 70 11.69 10.18 -6.10
C LEU A 70 11.28 8.69 -6.14
N VAL A 71 11.83 7.93 -7.08
CA VAL A 71 11.54 6.50 -7.23
C VAL A 71 12.84 5.74 -7.40
N ASP A 72 13.10 4.82 -6.48
CA ASP A 72 14.11 3.78 -6.64
C ASP A 72 13.51 2.55 -7.30
N THR A 73 13.56 2.52 -8.64
CA THR A 73 12.95 1.44 -9.42
C THR A 73 13.62 0.09 -9.18
N ARG A 74 14.94 0.07 -8.91
CA ARG A 74 15.67 -1.19 -8.68
C ARG A 74 15.20 -1.85 -7.39
N SER A 75 15.19 -1.11 -6.28
CA SER A 75 14.65 -1.61 -5.02
C SER A 75 13.16 -1.96 -5.13
N GLY A 76 12.38 -1.12 -5.81
CA GLY A 76 10.95 -1.36 -6.02
C GLY A 76 10.64 -2.67 -6.76
N ILE A 77 11.35 -2.93 -7.86
CA ILE A 77 11.18 -4.19 -8.62
C ILE A 77 11.68 -5.38 -7.81
N LEU A 78 12.81 -5.26 -7.11
CA LEU A 78 13.37 -6.36 -6.32
C LEU A 78 12.42 -6.80 -5.18
N VAL A 79 11.92 -5.82 -4.41
CA VAL A 79 10.93 -6.06 -3.34
C VAL A 79 9.61 -6.56 -3.95
N GLY A 80 9.17 -5.95 -5.04
CA GLY A 80 7.94 -6.33 -5.74
C GLY A 80 7.95 -7.77 -6.25
N LEU A 81 9.03 -8.20 -6.93
CA LEU A 81 9.15 -9.56 -7.49
C LEU A 81 9.29 -10.62 -6.40
N SER A 82 10.14 -10.38 -5.39
CA SER A 82 10.28 -11.30 -4.27
C SER A 82 8.98 -11.44 -3.48
N GLY A 83 8.24 -10.35 -3.30
CA GLY A 83 6.91 -10.39 -2.68
C GLY A 83 5.83 -10.99 -3.57
N ALA A 84 5.88 -10.80 -4.89
CA ALA A 84 4.92 -11.38 -5.82
C ALA A 84 4.98 -12.92 -5.81
N LEU A 85 6.19 -13.47 -5.65
CA LEU A 85 6.37 -14.91 -5.47
C LEU A 85 5.83 -15.38 -4.10
N ALA A 86 6.08 -14.60 -3.06
CA ALA A 86 5.63 -14.93 -1.70
C ALA A 86 4.11 -14.74 -1.50
N SER A 87 3.44 -13.88 -2.27
CA SER A 87 2.01 -13.62 -2.13
C SER A 87 1.15 -14.82 -2.48
N VAL A 88 1.61 -15.66 -3.41
CA VAL A 88 0.97 -16.94 -3.72
C VAL A 88 0.93 -17.83 -2.47
N ALA A 89 2.06 -17.96 -1.77
CA ALA A 89 2.13 -18.71 -0.52
C ALA A 89 1.26 -18.07 0.59
N GLY A 90 1.23 -16.73 0.66
CA GLY A 90 0.38 -15.99 1.60
C GLY A 90 -1.11 -16.27 1.42
N ALA A 91 -1.58 -16.34 0.17
CA ALA A 91 -2.97 -16.65 -0.16
C ALA A 91 -3.37 -18.08 0.26
N PHE A 92 -2.45 -19.05 0.19
CA PHE A 92 -2.69 -20.41 0.70
C PHE A 92 -2.65 -20.47 2.24
N ALA A 93 -1.79 -19.68 2.88
CA ALA A 93 -1.66 -19.65 4.33
C ALA A 93 -2.95 -19.18 5.03
N THR A 94 -3.82 -18.43 4.36
CA THR A 94 -5.16 -18.05 4.85
C THR A 94 -6.05 -19.22 5.21
N ARG A 95 -5.80 -20.41 4.63
CA ARG A 95 -6.57 -21.62 4.96
C ARG A 95 -6.07 -22.31 6.24
N LEU A 96 -4.85 -21.99 6.70
CA LEU A 96 -4.19 -22.64 7.83
C LEU A 96 -4.27 -21.79 9.11
N VAL A 97 -4.31 -20.47 8.98
CA VAL A 97 -4.34 -19.53 10.11
C VAL A 97 -5.74 -18.92 10.22
N GLY A 98 -6.36 -19.02 11.39
CA GLY A 98 -7.67 -18.40 11.64
C GLY A 98 -7.67 -16.90 11.36
N GLY A 99 -8.72 -16.40 10.69
CA GLY A 99 -8.82 -15.01 10.23
C GLY A 99 -8.58 -13.98 11.34
N SER A 100 -9.12 -14.23 12.54
CA SER A 100 -8.99 -13.33 13.68
C SER A 100 -7.55 -13.14 14.14
N THR A 101 -6.74 -14.20 14.18
CA THR A 101 -5.33 -14.09 14.56
C THR A 101 -4.58 -13.17 13.60
N VAL A 102 -4.85 -13.28 12.31
CA VAL A 102 -4.14 -12.44 11.32
C VAL A 102 -4.63 -11.01 11.33
N MET A 103 -5.92 -10.77 11.51
CA MET A 103 -6.47 -9.42 11.68
C MET A 103 -5.84 -8.73 12.89
N ILE A 104 -5.74 -9.41 14.04
CA ILE A 104 -5.11 -8.88 15.26
C ILE A 104 -3.62 -8.58 15.04
N VAL A 105 -2.87 -9.52 14.46
CA VAL A 105 -1.43 -9.31 14.16
C VAL A 105 -1.26 -8.14 13.19
N THR A 106 -2.10 -8.06 12.17
CA THR A 106 -2.08 -6.97 11.18
C THR A 106 -2.37 -5.62 11.83
N ALA A 107 -3.40 -5.54 12.67
CA ALA A 107 -3.74 -4.34 13.43
C ALA A 107 -2.57 -3.92 14.33
N ALA A 108 -1.95 -4.85 15.05
CA ALA A 108 -0.79 -4.58 15.89
C ALA A 108 0.40 -4.05 15.08
N VAL A 109 0.72 -4.65 13.94
CA VAL A 109 1.80 -4.19 13.05
C VAL A 109 1.51 -2.80 12.50
N ILE A 110 0.28 -2.53 12.05
CA ILE A 110 -0.12 -1.22 11.53
C ILE A 110 -0.02 -0.15 12.63
N CYS A 111 -0.53 -0.43 13.83
CA CYS A 111 -0.44 0.48 14.97
C CYS A 111 1.02 0.75 15.37
N TYR A 112 1.87 -0.29 15.39
CA TYR A 112 3.30 -0.13 15.64
C TYR A 112 3.95 0.78 14.59
N MET A 113 3.70 0.55 13.30
CA MET A 113 4.25 1.37 12.21
C MET A 113 3.72 2.81 12.24
N ALA A 114 2.47 3.01 12.64
CA ALA A 114 1.88 4.33 12.84
C ALA A 114 2.62 5.11 13.94
N VAL A 115 2.84 4.47 15.09
CA VAL A 115 3.57 5.07 16.22
C VAL A 115 5.03 5.33 15.85
N ASP A 116 5.72 4.38 15.23
CA ASP A 116 7.12 4.54 14.80
C ASP A 116 7.28 5.72 13.82
N MET A 117 6.42 5.81 12.80
CA MET A 117 6.42 6.95 11.87
C MET A 117 6.09 8.27 12.55
N LEU A 118 5.18 8.28 13.53
CA LEU A 118 4.83 9.48 14.28
C LEU A 118 6.03 9.93 15.13
N LEU A 119 6.69 9.01 15.82
CA LEU A 119 7.89 9.31 16.61
C LEU A 119 9.02 9.85 15.73
N LEU A 120 9.21 9.28 14.54
CA LEU A 120 10.15 9.81 13.55
C LEU A 120 9.78 11.20 13.03
N ALA A 121 8.48 11.51 12.91
CA ALA A 121 8.02 12.84 12.54
C ALA A 121 8.26 13.89 13.64
N LEU A 122 8.16 13.46 14.91
CA LEU A 122 8.31 14.32 16.09
C LEU A 122 9.77 14.55 16.49
N ARG A 123 10.67 13.58 16.25
CA ARG A 123 12.11 13.68 16.59
C ARG A 123 12.85 14.80 15.84
N GLY A 124 12.24 15.39 14.82
CA GLY A 124 12.85 16.48 14.04
C GLY A 124 14.02 15.99 13.17
N SER A 125 14.26 16.68 12.06
CA SER A 125 15.27 16.27 11.06
C SER A 125 16.72 16.32 11.58
N ALA A 126 16.95 16.91 12.76
CA ALA A 126 18.28 17.17 13.34
C ALA A 126 19.07 15.90 13.72
N ALA A 127 18.40 14.76 13.97
CA ALA A 127 19.10 13.50 14.25
C ALA A 127 19.66 12.82 12.97
N ARG A 128 19.15 13.16 11.77
CA ARG A 128 19.52 12.50 10.50
C ARG A 128 20.83 13.00 9.90
N GLU A 129 21.24 14.22 10.21
CA GLU A 129 22.46 14.83 9.67
C GLU A 129 23.74 14.17 10.26
N SER A 130 23.65 13.61 11.47
CA SER A 130 24.79 12.92 12.11
C SER A 130 25.00 11.47 11.64
N GLU A 131 23.96 10.78 11.15
CA GLU A 131 24.09 9.39 10.66
C GLU A 131 24.38 9.31 9.14
N THR A 132 23.98 10.32 8.37
CA THR A 132 24.10 10.30 6.90
C THR A 132 25.54 10.46 6.41
N THR A 133 26.41 11.11 7.19
CA THR A 133 27.83 11.32 6.82
C THR A 133 28.69 10.06 6.99
N SER A 134 28.23 9.06 7.77
CA SER A 134 28.98 7.82 8.01
C SER A 134 28.62 6.65 7.09
N ALA A 135 27.54 6.73 6.31
CA ALA A 135 27.07 5.63 5.45
C ALA A 135 27.37 5.86 3.96
N ILE A 136 28.66 6.04 3.68
CA ILE A 136 29.44 5.61 2.52
C ILE A 136 28.65 5.05 1.29
N SER A 137 28.88 5.71 0.15
CA SER A 137 28.89 5.16 -1.23
C SER A 137 29.23 3.66 -1.26
N LEU A 138 28.57 2.83 -2.08
CA LEU A 138 29.13 1.68 -2.83
C LEU A 138 28.00 0.76 -3.35
N ALA A 139 28.31 0.00 -4.40
CA ALA A 139 27.49 -1.00 -5.08
C ALA A 139 26.64 -1.89 -4.14
N PRO A 140 25.51 -2.46 -4.61
CA PRO A 140 24.62 -3.29 -3.79
C PRO A 140 25.41 -4.43 -3.14
N THR A 141 25.74 -4.28 -1.85
CA THR A 141 26.32 -5.34 -1.05
C THR A 141 25.27 -6.45 -0.90
N ARG A 142 25.69 -7.71 -0.94
CA ARG A 142 24.78 -8.88 -0.85
C ARG A 142 23.81 -8.77 0.36
N GLY A 143 24.26 -8.17 1.46
CA GLY A 143 23.44 -7.93 2.66
C GLY A 143 22.29 -6.94 2.45
N LEU A 144 22.47 -5.90 1.64
CA LEU A 144 21.40 -4.93 1.34
C LEU A 144 20.32 -5.55 0.43
N THR A 145 20.75 -6.28 -0.60
CA THR A 145 19.84 -7.02 -1.49
C THR A 145 19.01 -8.04 -0.71
N LEU A 146 19.63 -8.79 0.21
CA LEU A 146 18.92 -9.75 1.06
C LEU A 146 17.83 -9.07 1.91
N ARG A 147 18.12 -7.90 2.49
CA ARG A 147 17.12 -7.14 3.27
C ARG A 147 15.91 -6.73 2.42
N PHE A 148 16.12 -6.29 1.17
CA PHE A 148 15.01 -5.99 0.25
C PHE A 148 14.21 -7.25 -0.10
N VAL A 149 14.86 -8.39 -0.34
CA VAL A 149 14.18 -9.65 -0.59
C VAL A 149 13.35 -10.08 0.61
N VAL A 150 13.89 -9.99 1.83
CA VAL A 150 13.15 -10.30 3.07
C VAL A 150 11.94 -9.38 3.23
N LEU A 151 12.10 -8.07 2.99
CA LEU A 151 10.98 -7.13 3.02
C LEU A 151 9.91 -7.52 1.98
N GLY A 152 10.34 -7.86 0.77
CA GLY A 152 9.47 -8.36 -0.30
C GLY A 152 8.71 -9.61 0.13
N VAL A 153 9.38 -10.63 0.65
CA VAL A 153 8.75 -11.86 1.12
C VAL A 153 7.71 -11.58 2.23
N ILE A 154 8.06 -10.79 3.24
CA ILE A 154 7.13 -10.42 4.33
C ILE A 154 5.91 -9.70 3.75
N THR A 155 6.14 -8.64 2.99
CA THR A 155 5.07 -7.82 2.40
C THR A 155 4.21 -8.59 1.41
N GLY A 156 4.81 -9.51 0.66
CA GLY A 156 4.15 -10.42 -0.25
C GLY A 156 3.23 -11.39 0.48
N LEU A 157 3.73 -12.07 1.52
CA LEU A 157 2.92 -12.95 2.36
C LEU A 157 1.70 -12.20 2.93
N TYR A 158 1.91 -11.02 3.51
CA TYR A 158 0.81 -10.18 4.01
C TYR A 158 -0.14 -9.71 2.91
N SER A 159 0.38 -9.31 1.74
CA SER A 159 -0.43 -8.85 0.62
C SER A 159 -1.28 -9.97 0.03
N GLY A 160 -0.73 -11.17 -0.09
CA GLY A 160 -1.47 -12.35 -0.54
C GLY A 160 -2.55 -12.79 0.44
N PHE A 161 -2.27 -12.64 1.75
CA PHE A 161 -3.21 -13.00 2.80
C PHE A 161 -4.37 -12.01 2.94
N LEU A 162 -4.10 -10.70 2.87
CA LEU A 162 -5.07 -9.63 3.15
C LEU A 162 -5.68 -9.01 1.88
N GLY A 163 -5.05 -9.16 0.72
CA GLY A 163 -5.48 -8.52 -0.53
C GLY A 163 -5.30 -7.00 -0.58
N LEU A 164 -4.55 -6.41 0.35
CA LEU A 164 -4.47 -4.95 0.53
C LEU A 164 -3.29 -4.26 -0.20
N GLY A 165 -2.42 -5.00 -0.88
CA GLY A 165 -1.31 -4.44 -1.67
C GLY A 165 -0.03 -4.09 -0.89
N GLY A 166 0.03 -4.33 0.43
CA GLY A 166 1.28 -4.32 1.23
C GLY A 166 1.98 -2.97 1.44
N GLY A 167 1.56 -1.90 0.77
CA GLY A 167 2.26 -0.61 0.79
C GLY A 167 2.38 0.05 2.17
N PHE A 168 1.42 -0.21 3.07
CA PHE A 168 1.43 0.27 4.45
C PHE A 168 2.56 -0.33 5.31
N ILE A 169 3.14 -1.47 4.91
CA ILE A 169 4.35 -2.05 5.52
C ILE A 169 5.61 -1.56 4.80
N VAL A 170 5.55 -1.52 3.46
CA VAL A 170 6.70 -1.16 2.61
C VAL A 170 7.19 0.27 2.90
N VAL A 171 6.29 1.25 2.99
CA VAL A 171 6.67 2.65 3.20
C VAL A 171 7.44 2.86 4.52
N PRO A 172 6.91 2.49 5.70
CA PRO A 172 7.66 2.61 6.95
C PRO A 172 8.98 1.85 6.93
N ALA A 173 9.00 0.63 6.37
CA ALA A 173 10.22 -0.17 6.31
C ALA A 173 11.31 0.49 5.46
N LEU A 174 10.96 1.05 4.29
CA LEU A 174 11.89 1.81 3.46
C LEU A 174 12.45 3.04 4.17
N VAL A 175 11.62 3.76 4.93
CA VAL A 175 12.08 4.93 5.71
C VAL A 175 12.99 4.49 6.85
N ARG A 176 12.60 3.45 7.61
CA ARG A 176 13.23 3.08 8.87
C ARG A 176 14.46 2.19 8.71
N TRP A 177 14.41 1.21 7.81
CA TRP A 177 15.46 0.20 7.64
C TRP A 177 16.46 0.57 6.54
N PHE A 178 16.02 1.34 5.56
CA PHE A 178 16.83 1.74 4.41
C PHE A 178 17.11 3.24 4.37
N GLY A 179 16.56 4.02 5.31
CA GLY A 179 16.85 5.44 5.45
C GLY A 179 16.23 6.31 4.37
N PHE A 180 15.25 5.81 3.60
CA PHE A 180 14.66 6.59 2.52
C PHE A 180 13.92 7.80 3.08
N ASP A 181 13.92 8.89 2.34
CA ASP A 181 12.99 9.99 2.58
C ASP A 181 11.57 9.53 2.29
N ILE A 182 10.60 10.02 3.07
CA ILE A 182 9.24 9.48 3.02
C ILE A 182 8.63 9.60 1.61
N LYS A 183 8.92 10.68 0.88
CA LYS A 183 8.43 10.86 -0.49
C LYS A 183 9.07 9.85 -1.45
N LYS A 184 10.35 9.53 -1.26
CA LYS A 184 11.05 8.49 -2.04
C LYS A 184 10.52 7.09 -1.68
N ALA A 185 10.26 6.83 -0.40
CA ALA A 185 9.66 5.59 0.07
C ALA A 185 8.25 5.38 -0.52
N ILE A 186 7.41 6.42 -0.54
CA ILE A 186 6.08 6.40 -1.17
C ILE A 186 6.18 6.12 -2.68
N GLY A 187 7.08 6.81 -3.39
CA GLY A 187 7.30 6.59 -4.82
C GLY A 187 7.78 5.17 -5.13
N THR A 188 8.75 4.67 -4.37
CA THR A 188 9.26 3.30 -4.50
C THR A 188 8.20 2.25 -4.12
N SER A 189 7.40 2.49 -3.07
CA SER A 189 6.36 1.54 -2.68
C SER A 189 5.30 1.41 -3.77
N LEU A 190 4.93 2.48 -4.47
CA LEU A 190 3.99 2.39 -5.60
C LEU A 190 4.50 1.45 -6.69
N VAL A 191 5.82 1.39 -6.95
CA VAL A 191 6.40 0.37 -7.83
C VAL A 191 6.23 -1.04 -7.25
N VAL A 192 6.54 -1.23 -5.96
CA VAL A 192 6.37 -2.52 -5.27
C VAL A 192 4.91 -2.99 -5.39
N VAL A 193 3.96 -2.13 -5.04
CA VAL A 193 2.54 -2.45 -5.02
C VAL A 193 2.01 -2.74 -6.43
N ALA A 194 2.47 -2.01 -7.46
CA ALA A 194 2.13 -2.30 -8.85
C ALA A 194 2.58 -3.71 -9.27
N VAL A 195 3.79 -4.12 -8.87
CA VAL A 195 4.31 -5.48 -9.18
C VAL A 195 3.54 -6.54 -8.39
N LEU A 196 3.29 -6.30 -7.09
CA LEU A 196 2.54 -7.22 -6.23
C LEU A 196 1.10 -7.45 -6.71
N SER A 197 0.45 -6.45 -7.30
CA SER A 197 -0.94 -6.56 -7.71
C SER A 197 -1.14 -7.40 -8.96
N ILE A 198 -0.10 -7.64 -9.77
CA ILE A 198 -0.21 -8.39 -11.04
C ILE A 198 -0.63 -9.85 -10.81
N PRO A 199 0.09 -10.70 -10.04
CA PRO A 199 -0.31 -12.09 -9.85
C PRO A 199 -1.68 -12.20 -9.17
N GLY A 200 -1.93 -11.38 -8.15
CA GLY A 200 -3.22 -11.37 -7.45
C GLY A 200 -4.39 -11.02 -8.37
N SER A 201 -4.23 -10.02 -9.24
CA SER A 201 -5.24 -9.66 -10.24
C SER A 201 -5.49 -10.82 -11.21
N ILE A 202 -4.44 -11.44 -11.74
CA ILE A 202 -4.57 -12.59 -12.65
C ILE A 202 -5.32 -13.73 -11.97
N THR A 203 -4.95 -14.09 -10.74
CA THR A 203 -5.61 -15.16 -9.98
C THR A 203 -7.09 -14.84 -9.72
N HIS A 204 -7.42 -13.63 -9.25
CA HIS A 204 -8.80 -13.28 -8.96
C HIS A 204 -9.66 -13.13 -10.22
N ILE A 205 -9.09 -12.72 -11.36
CA ILE A 205 -9.78 -12.74 -12.67
C ILE A 205 -10.07 -14.19 -13.07
N ALA A 206 -9.09 -15.09 -12.97
CA ALA A 206 -9.26 -16.50 -13.30
C ALA A 206 -10.31 -17.21 -12.41
N LEU A 207 -10.44 -16.78 -11.15
CA LEU A 207 -11.44 -17.28 -10.21
C LEU A 207 -12.83 -16.64 -10.37
N GLY A 208 -13.01 -15.67 -11.28
CA GLY A 208 -14.28 -14.96 -11.45
C GLY A 208 -14.61 -13.97 -10.32
N ASN A 209 -13.61 -13.59 -9.51
CA ASN A 209 -13.76 -12.71 -8.35
C ASN A 209 -13.59 -11.22 -8.68
N VAL A 210 -13.54 -10.87 -9.96
CA VAL A 210 -13.30 -9.50 -10.42
C VAL A 210 -14.47 -9.05 -11.28
N ASP A 211 -15.13 -7.97 -10.86
CA ASP A 211 -16.08 -7.27 -11.73
C ASP A 211 -15.29 -6.26 -12.59
N LEU A 212 -15.07 -6.62 -13.86
CA LEU A 212 -14.33 -5.79 -14.81
C LEU A 212 -15.01 -4.45 -15.09
N ARG A 213 -16.34 -4.40 -15.03
CA ARG A 213 -17.09 -3.15 -15.23
C ARG A 213 -16.84 -2.23 -14.04
N LEU A 214 -16.99 -2.74 -12.82
CA LEU A 214 -16.70 -1.97 -11.61
C LEU A 214 -15.23 -1.53 -11.55
N ALA A 215 -14.29 -2.41 -11.91
CA ALA A 215 -12.88 -2.08 -11.99
C ALA A 215 -12.61 -0.92 -12.96
N GLY A 216 -13.24 -0.93 -14.14
CA GLY A 216 -13.14 0.15 -15.11
C GLY A 216 -13.67 1.48 -14.58
N LEU A 217 -14.78 1.47 -13.85
CA LEU A 217 -15.37 2.68 -13.26
C LEU A 217 -14.50 3.24 -12.13
N LEU A 218 -13.99 2.36 -11.27
CA LEU A 218 -13.03 2.74 -10.24
C LEU A 218 -11.74 3.29 -10.87
N ALA A 219 -11.27 2.68 -11.97
CA ALA A 219 -10.08 3.11 -12.70
C ALA A 219 -10.17 4.58 -13.17
N LEU A 220 -11.35 5.01 -13.63
CA LEU A 220 -11.59 6.40 -14.03
C LEU A 220 -11.41 7.40 -12.87
N GLY A 221 -11.74 7.00 -11.64
CA GLY A 221 -11.52 7.81 -10.45
C GLY A 221 -10.10 7.73 -9.90
N VAL A 222 -9.56 6.52 -9.77
CA VAL A 222 -8.27 6.32 -9.09
C VAL A 222 -7.08 6.95 -9.81
N ILE A 223 -7.10 7.03 -11.14
CA ILE A 223 -6.00 7.64 -11.91
C ILE A 223 -5.88 9.15 -11.60
N PRO A 224 -6.91 9.99 -11.82
CA PRO A 224 -6.83 11.41 -11.45
C PRO A 224 -6.64 11.58 -9.94
N GLY A 225 -7.26 10.74 -9.12
CA GLY A 225 -7.06 10.71 -7.67
C GLY A 225 -5.58 10.55 -7.31
N ALA A 226 -4.92 9.51 -7.82
CA ALA A 226 -3.52 9.23 -7.53
C ALA A 226 -2.58 10.35 -7.96
N LEU A 227 -2.84 10.97 -9.10
CA LEU A 227 -2.06 12.10 -9.58
C LEU A 227 -2.23 13.33 -8.67
N LEU A 228 -3.46 13.62 -8.23
CA LEU A 228 -3.76 14.71 -7.30
C LEU A 228 -3.15 14.46 -5.92
N GLY A 229 -3.31 13.25 -5.37
CA GLY A 229 -2.73 12.86 -4.09
C GLY A 229 -1.21 12.93 -4.09
N ALA A 230 -0.57 12.44 -5.15
CA ALA A 230 0.87 12.56 -5.34
C ALA A 230 1.29 14.05 -5.42
N LYS A 231 0.55 14.89 -6.14
CA LYS A 231 0.82 16.33 -6.22
C LYS A 231 0.78 17.00 -4.84
N VAL A 232 -0.22 16.67 -4.02
CA VAL A 232 -0.34 17.19 -2.64
C VAL A 232 0.85 16.75 -1.78
N THR A 233 1.23 15.47 -1.81
CA THR A 233 2.40 14.97 -1.07
C THR A 233 3.70 15.62 -1.53
N LEU A 234 3.90 15.76 -2.84
CA LEU A 234 5.10 16.37 -3.40
C LEU A 234 5.24 17.84 -2.99
N ALA A 235 4.14 18.57 -2.90
CA ALA A 235 4.11 19.96 -2.45
C ALA A 235 4.23 20.13 -0.92
N SER A 236 3.94 19.07 -0.14
CA SER A 236 3.94 19.12 1.32
C SER A 236 5.33 18.93 1.93
N GLY A 237 5.58 19.45 3.14
CA GLY A 237 6.81 19.18 3.88
C GLY A 237 6.89 17.73 4.39
N GLU A 238 8.10 17.20 4.58
CA GLU A 238 8.27 15.79 5.03
C GLU A 238 7.56 15.48 6.34
N ARG A 239 7.65 16.39 7.31
CA ARG A 239 7.00 16.23 8.62
C ARG A 239 5.49 16.08 8.47
N THR A 240 4.87 16.93 7.65
CA THR A 240 3.43 16.88 7.36
C THR A 240 3.05 15.55 6.72
N VAL A 241 3.84 15.05 5.76
CA VAL A 241 3.58 13.77 5.11
C VAL A 241 3.71 12.61 6.11
N LYS A 242 4.75 12.61 6.97
CA LYS A 242 4.93 11.58 8.01
C LYS A 242 3.77 11.59 9.01
N ILE A 243 3.33 12.75 9.48
CA ILE A 243 2.19 12.87 10.40
C ILE A 243 0.90 12.39 9.74
N ALA A 244 0.60 12.86 8.52
CA ALA A 244 -0.60 12.46 7.80
C ALA A 244 -0.64 10.95 7.53
N PHE A 245 0.51 10.37 7.14
CA PHE A 245 0.64 8.93 6.95
C PHE A 245 0.43 8.15 8.25
N SER A 246 1.05 8.61 9.34
CA SER A 246 0.91 8.00 10.67
C SER A 246 -0.52 8.04 11.17
N ALA A 247 -1.21 9.17 10.98
CA ALA A 247 -2.62 9.32 11.33
C ALA A 247 -3.50 8.35 10.54
N LEU A 248 -3.28 8.22 9.23
CA LEU A 248 -4.00 7.25 8.40
C LEU A 248 -3.78 5.82 8.90
N LEU A 249 -2.53 5.41 9.14
CA LEU A 249 -2.22 4.09 9.65
C LEU A 249 -2.87 3.84 11.02
N LEU A 250 -2.84 4.82 11.93
CA LEU A 250 -3.43 4.68 13.25
C LEU A 250 -4.95 4.48 13.16
N VAL A 251 -5.64 5.28 12.36
CA VAL A 251 -7.09 5.14 12.14
C VAL A 251 -7.41 3.74 11.62
N VAL A 252 -6.67 3.28 10.61
CA VAL A 252 -6.86 1.96 10.01
C VAL A 252 -6.59 0.84 11.02
N GLY A 253 -5.48 0.92 11.75
CA GLY A 253 -5.08 -0.10 12.72
C GLY A 253 -6.10 -0.23 13.86
N VAL A 254 -6.59 0.91 14.37
CA VAL A 254 -7.64 0.95 15.40
C VAL A 254 -8.95 0.38 14.87
N LEU A 255 -9.38 0.78 13.66
CA LEU A 255 -10.62 0.25 13.07
C LEU A 255 -10.56 -1.28 12.89
N LEU A 256 -9.43 -1.81 12.42
CA LEU A 256 -9.23 -3.27 12.29
C LEU A 256 -9.27 -3.98 13.64
N ALA A 257 -8.65 -3.41 14.68
CA ALA A 257 -8.68 -3.97 16.02
C ALA A 257 -10.11 -3.99 16.60
N LEU A 258 -10.86 -2.91 16.41
CA LEU A 258 -12.24 -2.79 16.89
C LEU A 258 -13.18 -3.79 16.17
N SER A 259 -13.03 -3.96 14.86
CA SER A 259 -13.85 -4.92 14.11
C SER A 259 -13.68 -6.37 14.58
N GLU A 260 -12.47 -6.76 15.02
CA GLU A 260 -12.26 -8.12 15.55
C GLU A 260 -12.76 -8.29 16.99
N SER A 261 -12.79 -7.22 17.78
CA SER A 261 -13.33 -7.26 19.14
C SER A 261 -14.86 -7.37 19.20
N GLY A 262 -15.55 -7.33 18.07
CA GLY A 262 -17.02 -7.38 17.98
C GLY A 262 -17.72 -6.09 18.44
N LEU A 263 -16.97 -4.99 18.56
CA LEU A 263 -17.50 -3.66 18.92
C LEU A 263 -18.05 -2.89 17.70
N LEU A 264 -17.83 -3.40 16.49
CA LEU A 264 -18.27 -2.86 15.19
C LEU A 264 -18.71 -4.02 14.29
#